data_AF-A0A3B8V611-F1
#
_entry.id   AF-A0A3B8V611-F1
#
_cell.length_a   1.000
_cell.length_b   1.000
_cell.length_c   1.000
_cell.angle_alpha   90.00
_cell.angle_beta   90.00
_cell.angle_gamma   90.00
#
_symmetry.space_group_name_H-M   'P 1'
#
loop_
_entity.id
_entity.type
_entity.pdbx_description
1 polymer ?
#
loop_
_entity_poly.entity_id
_entity_poly.type
_entity_poly.pdbx_seq_one_letter_code
_entity_poly.pdbx_strand_id
1 'polypeptide(L)'
;MMEKNQEIVQSGSVNGTMKPNRRAVIVAVWIITMVVLLICTAATRTTVHENGRYHTKKEVALYLYTYKKLPSNYLLKSETEKSGEQPEDGYYIGGDVFRYAKKITEYTEKTDLRECDLDYPENTSRRGQKRLVYAADCSEIFYTDTHYGDDGDPAFVPVKKKDINKTSDIFQAFSIVGAVCGGVYVIYVLAVRKEPASDFLRDAKTSCFTVIKIVGYAVLVPIVIVYLLISSLFKRLKRS
;
A
#
# COMPACT_ATOMS: atom_id res chain seq x y z
N MET A 1 56.38 36.71 -41.31
CA MET A 1 56.91 35.51 -40.65
C MET A 1 56.01 35.22 -39.45
N MET A 2 55.28 34.10 -39.54
CA MET A 2 54.64 33.34 -38.44
C MET A 2 53.52 33.99 -37.61
N GLU A 3 52.32 33.84 -38.17
CA GLU A 3 51.11 33.29 -37.56
C GLU A 3 51.36 32.22 -36.46
N LYS A 4 50.69 32.31 -35.30
CA LYS A 4 49.73 31.30 -34.75
C LYS A 4 49.50 31.38 -33.23
N ASN A 5 48.20 31.44 -32.92
CA ASN A 5 47.49 30.63 -31.90
C ASN A 5 47.80 30.86 -30.41
N GLN A 6 46.83 31.43 -29.69
CA GLN A 6 45.72 30.63 -29.15
C GLN A 6 44.60 31.53 -28.63
N GLU A 7 43.62 31.67 -29.52
CA GLU A 7 42.19 31.71 -29.23
C GLU A 7 41.79 31.26 -27.82
N ILE A 8 41.15 32.20 -27.13
CA ILE A 8 40.30 31.98 -25.96
C ILE A 8 39.09 31.16 -26.42
N VAL A 9 39.22 29.84 -26.32
CA VAL A 9 38.17 28.82 -26.46
C VAL A 9 38.10 28.15 -25.09
N GLN A 10 37.00 28.09 -24.35
CA GLN A 10 35.60 28.22 -24.72
C GLN A 10 34.81 28.59 -23.46
N SER A 11 33.81 29.40 -23.68
CA SER A 11 32.71 29.71 -22.78
C SER A 11 32.20 28.49 -22.00
N GLY A 12 31.94 28.73 -20.71
CA GLY A 12 31.11 27.85 -19.90
C GLY A 12 29.77 27.63 -20.58
N SER A 13 29.56 26.41 -21.08
CA SER A 13 28.23 25.92 -21.43
C SER A 13 27.48 25.62 -20.14
N VAL A 14 26.77 26.63 -19.65
CA VAL A 14 25.82 26.54 -18.53
C VAL A 14 24.58 25.69 -18.88
N ASN A 15 24.46 25.18 -20.12
CA ASN A 15 23.32 24.39 -20.59
C ASN A 15 23.70 23.03 -21.19
N GLY A 16 24.75 22.38 -20.68
CA GLY A 16 25.03 20.98 -21.00
C GLY A 16 24.03 20.05 -20.31
N THR A 17 23.00 19.59 -21.03
CA THR A 17 22.21 18.44 -20.57
C THR A 17 23.16 17.24 -20.45
N MET A 18 23.57 16.93 -19.22
CA MET A 18 24.56 15.88 -18.97
C MET A 18 23.96 14.52 -19.36
N LYS A 19 24.48 13.91 -20.43
CA LYS A 19 24.02 12.61 -20.91
C LYS A 19 24.34 11.53 -19.88
N PRO A 20 23.37 10.70 -19.46
CA PRO A 20 23.62 9.71 -18.43
C PRO A 20 24.60 8.64 -18.90
N ASN A 21 25.64 8.40 -18.10
CA ASN A 21 26.56 7.28 -18.30
C ASN A 21 25.94 5.98 -17.77
N ARG A 22 26.51 4.82 -18.12
CA ARG A 22 25.96 3.51 -17.74
C ARG A 22 25.80 3.34 -16.23
N ARG A 23 26.75 3.87 -15.44
CA ARG A 23 26.70 3.82 -13.96
C ARG A 23 25.51 4.60 -13.43
N ALA A 24 25.32 5.82 -13.91
CA ALA A 24 24.21 6.69 -13.52
C ALA A 24 22.85 6.08 -13.87
N VAL A 25 22.72 5.39 -15.01
CA VAL A 25 21.49 4.66 -15.37
C VAL A 25 21.22 3.50 -14.40
N ILE A 26 22.23 2.70 -14.08
CA ILE A 26 22.09 1.56 -13.13
C ILE A 26 21.66 2.08 -11.75
N VAL A 27 22.30 3.13 -11.26
CA VAL A 27 21.94 3.76 -9.97
C VAL A 27 20.54 4.36 -10.04
N ALA A 28 20.14 4.99 -11.15
CA ALA A 28 18.80 5.52 -11.32
C ALA A 28 17.72 4.42 -11.28
N VAL A 29 17.93 3.31 -11.97
CA VAL A 29 17.02 2.15 -11.94
C VAL A 29 16.92 1.58 -10.53
N TRP A 30 18.05 1.44 -9.82
CA TRP A 30 18.06 0.97 -8.44
C TRP A 30 17.29 1.93 -7.50
N ILE A 31 17.48 3.25 -7.62
CA ILE A 31 16.72 4.26 -6.86
C ILE A 31 15.21 4.12 -7.14
N ILE A 32 14.82 4.01 -8.42
CA ILE A 32 13.41 3.83 -8.79
C ILE A 32 12.83 2.57 -8.13
N THR A 33 13.54 1.45 -8.21
CA THR A 33 13.11 0.20 -7.57
C THR A 33 12.95 0.37 -6.05
N MET A 34 13.88 1.05 -5.38
CA MET A 34 13.78 1.32 -3.94
C MET A 34 12.58 2.18 -3.59
N VAL A 35 12.34 3.24 -4.36
CA VAL A 35 11.19 4.13 -4.18
C VAL A 35 9.88 3.37 -4.40
N VAL A 36 9.79 2.55 -5.45
CA VAL A 36 8.62 1.71 -5.70
C VAL A 36 8.36 0.74 -4.55
N LEU A 37 9.40 0.07 -4.04
CA LEU A 37 9.25 -0.83 -2.88
C LEU A 37 8.75 -0.08 -1.65
N LEU A 38 9.27 1.12 -1.38
CA LEU A 38 8.83 1.94 -0.25
C LEU A 38 7.37 2.39 -0.41
N ILE A 39 6.97 2.80 -1.61
CA ILE A 39 5.58 3.14 -1.93
C ILE A 39 4.68 1.92 -1.75
N CYS A 40 5.08 0.74 -2.25
CA CYS A 40 4.34 -0.50 -2.09
C CYS A 40 4.21 -0.90 -0.61
N THR A 41 5.27 -0.74 0.20
CA THR A 41 5.21 -0.95 1.64
C THR A 41 4.14 -0.06 2.26
N ALA A 42 4.14 1.24 1.99
CA ALA A 42 3.18 2.18 2.55
C ALA A 42 1.75 1.89 2.05
N ALA A 43 1.57 1.70 0.74
CA ALA A 43 0.26 1.49 0.11
C ALA A 43 -0.42 0.18 0.53
N THR A 44 0.35 -0.85 0.89
CA THR A 44 -0.20 -2.16 1.30
C THR A 44 -0.27 -2.35 2.82
N ARG A 45 0.17 -1.37 3.61
CA ARG A 45 0.14 -1.46 5.07
C ARG A 45 -1.24 -1.07 5.59
N THR A 46 -1.87 -1.98 6.31
CA THR A 46 -3.03 -1.68 7.14
C THR A 46 -2.57 -1.06 8.45
N THR A 47 -3.13 0.10 8.80
CA THR A 47 -2.90 0.79 10.07
C THR A 47 -4.24 1.21 10.65
N VAL A 48 -4.32 1.32 11.98
CA VAL A 48 -5.55 1.69 12.69
C VAL A 48 -5.26 2.64 13.84
N HIS A 49 -6.12 3.62 14.02
CA HIS A 49 -6.12 4.57 15.13
C HIS A 49 -7.34 4.32 16.01
N GLU A 50 -7.22 4.55 17.33
CA GLU A 50 -8.29 4.21 18.28
C GLU A 50 -9.61 4.94 17.99
N ASN A 51 -9.53 6.19 17.51
CA ASN A 51 -10.69 7.01 17.12
C ASN A 51 -11.16 6.75 15.67
N GLY A 52 -10.53 5.83 14.95
CA GLY A 52 -10.91 5.48 13.59
C GLY A 52 -12.21 4.66 13.53
N ARG A 53 -12.93 4.81 12.42
CA ARG A 53 -14.08 3.97 12.07
C ARG A 53 -13.64 3.00 10.98
N TYR A 54 -13.86 1.71 11.18
CA TYR A 54 -13.36 0.66 10.29
C TYR A 54 -14.46 -0.38 10.06
N HIS A 55 -14.44 -1.02 8.89
CA HIS A 55 -15.41 -2.05 8.53
C HIS A 55 -14.84 -3.17 7.67
N THR A 56 -13.59 -3.06 7.22
CA THR A 56 -12.96 -4.09 6.39
C THR A 56 -12.33 -5.18 7.26
N LYS A 57 -12.23 -6.39 6.71
CA LYS A 57 -11.64 -7.56 7.41
C LYS A 57 -10.30 -7.25 8.08
N LYS A 58 -9.36 -6.64 7.35
CA LYS A 58 -8.00 -6.41 7.84
C LYS A 58 -7.95 -5.34 8.93
N GLU A 59 -8.69 -4.25 8.75
CA GLU A 59 -8.69 -3.12 9.69
C GLU A 59 -9.36 -3.51 11.01
N VAL A 60 -10.56 -4.11 10.95
CA VAL A 60 -11.30 -4.49 12.15
C VAL A 60 -10.56 -5.58 12.93
N ALA A 61 -9.98 -6.57 12.25
CA ALA A 61 -9.14 -7.57 12.91
C ALA A 61 -7.89 -6.95 13.56
N LEU A 62 -7.21 -6.02 12.87
CA LEU A 62 -6.06 -5.31 13.44
C LEU A 62 -6.47 -4.47 14.65
N TYR A 63 -7.63 -3.81 14.58
CA TYR A 63 -8.19 -3.00 15.65
C TYR A 63 -8.50 -3.85 16.88
N LEU A 64 -9.22 -4.97 16.71
CA LEU A 64 -9.49 -5.92 17.78
C LEU A 64 -8.21 -6.44 18.44
N TYR A 65 -7.20 -6.80 17.64
CA TYR A 65 -5.90 -7.22 18.17
C TYR A 65 -5.12 -6.12 18.91
N THR A 66 -5.39 -4.85 18.62
CA THR A 66 -4.63 -3.70 19.14
C THR A 66 -5.30 -3.08 20.36
N TYR A 67 -6.61 -2.84 20.29
CA TYR A 67 -7.38 -2.11 21.30
C TYR A 67 -8.30 -3.01 22.13
N LYS A 68 -8.42 -4.30 21.79
CA LYS A 68 -9.20 -5.29 22.55
C LYS A 68 -10.69 -4.94 22.71
N LYS A 69 -11.22 -4.21 21.73
CA LYS A 69 -12.62 -3.78 21.60
C LYS A 69 -12.95 -3.54 20.13
N LEU A 70 -14.24 -3.45 19.80
CA LEU A 70 -14.67 -3.04 18.46
C LEU A 70 -14.45 -1.52 18.24
N PRO A 71 -14.27 -1.09 16.98
CA PRO A 71 -14.32 0.32 16.61
C PRO A 71 -15.65 0.98 17.03
N SER A 72 -15.64 2.30 17.21
CA SER A 72 -16.80 3.07 17.70
C SER A 72 -18.03 3.05 16.79
N ASN A 73 -17.87 2.64 15.53
CA ASN A 73 -18.96 2.48 14.57
C ASN A 73 -19.68 1.14 14.67
N TYR A 74 -19.42 0.34 15.70
CA TYR A 74 -20.14 -0.90 15.96
C TYR A 74 -21.13 -0.73 17.11
N LEU A 75 -22.32 -1.26 16.92
CA LEU A 75 -23.41 -1.28 17.88
C LEU A 75 -23.91 -2.71 18.07
N LEU A 76 -24.34 -3.03 19.28
CA LEU A 76 -25.06 -4.27 19.52
C LEU A 76 -26.36 -4.26 18.72
N LYS A 77 -26.86 -5.44 18.35
CA LYS A 77 -28.17 -5.55 17.67
C LYS A 77 -29.27 -4.82 18.44
N SER A 78 -29.31 -4.99 19.77
CA SER A 78 -30.28 -4.32 20.63
C SER A 78 -30.15 -2.79 20.69
N GLU A 79 -28.97 -2.26 20.41
CA GLU A 79 -28.71 -0.81 20.37
C GLU A 79 -29.18 -0.24 19.02
N THR A 80 -28.89 -0.94 17.92
CA THR A 80 -29.40 -0.55 16.58
C THR A 80 -30.92 -0.55 16.52
N GLU A 81 -31.58 -1.52 17.16
CA GLU A 81 -33.06 -1.58 17.24
C GLU A 81 -33.66 -0.41 18.03
N LYS A 82 -32.90 0.20 18.94
CA LYS A 82 -33.33 1.35 19.76
C LYS A 82 -33.01 2.69 19.11
N SER A 83 -31.80 2.86 18.57
CA SER A 83 -31.38 4.12 17.95
C SER A 83 -31.99 4.31 16.55
N GLY A 84 -32.29 3.19 15.87
CA GLY A 84 -32.71 3.20 14.47
C GLY A 84 -31.55 3.41 13.49
N GLU A 85 -30.29 3.45 13.98
CA GLU A 85 -29.11 3.63 13.14
C GLU A 85 -28.88 2.41 12.23
N GLN A 86 -28.58 2.72 10.97
CA GLN A 86 -28.51 1.72 9.91
C GLN A 86 -27.11 1.62 9.29
N PRO A 87 -26.85 0.55 8.51
CA PRO A 87 -25.69 0.45 7.62
C PRO A 87 -25.37 1.73 6.84
N GLU A 88 -26.40 2.41 6.33
CA GLU A 88 -26.30 3.65 5.54
C GLU A 88 -25.76 4.84 6.33
N ASP A 89 -25.90 4.84 7.66
CA ASP A 89 -25.34 5.84 8.58
C ASP A 89 -23.87 5.54 8.95
N GLY A 90 -23.29 4.49 8.35
CA GLY A 90 -21.93 4.02 8.61
C GLY A 90 -21.78 3.24 9.91
N TYR A 91 -22.86 2.70 10.46
CA TYR A 91 -22.84 1.82 11.63
C TYR A 91 -22.93 0.34 11.24
N TYR A 92 -22.28 -0.50 12.04
CA TYR A 92 -22.19 -1.94 11.83
C TYR A 92 -22.69 -2.68 13.07
N ILE A 93 -23.26 -3.87 12.88
CA ILE A 93 -23.72 -4.70 13.99
C ILE A 93 -22.52 -5.52 14.48
N GLY A 94 -22.29 -5.54 15.79
CA GLY A 94 -21.25 -6.38 16.36
C GLY A 94 -21.08 -6.25 17.87
N GLY A 95 -20.43 -7.25 18.47
CA GLY A 95 -20.24 -7.36 19.92
C GLY A 95 -21.22 -8.30 20.60
N ASP A 96 -22.25 -8.74 19.87
CA ASP A 96 -23.18 -9.78 20.31
C ASP A 96 -22.46 -11.13 20.51
N VAL A 97 -23.01 -11.95 21.40
CA VAL A 97 -22.54 -13.32 21.61
C VAL A 97 -22.76 -14.14 20.34
N PHE A 98 -21.70 -14.79 19.85
CA PHE A 98 -21.78 -15.69 18.71
C PHE A 98 -22.54 -16.97 19.08
N ARG A 99 -23.70 -17.17 18.45
CA ARG A 99 -24.63 -18.25 18.84
C ARG A 99 -24.42 -19.57 18.10
N TYR A 100 -23.60 -19.59 17.06
CA TYR A 100 -23.35 -20.78 16.24
C TYR A 100 -22.09 -21.54 16.68
N ALA A 101 -21.86 -21.65 17.99
CA ALA A 101 -20.64 -22.22 18.57
C ALA A 101 -20.28 -23.61 18.00
N LYS A 102 -21.27 -24.47 17.76
CA LYS A 102 -21.06 -25.80 17.15
C LYS A 102 -20.33 -25.75 15.79
N LYS A 103 -20.46 -24.65 15.04
CA LYS A 103 -19.82 -24.47 13.72
C LYS A 103 -18.34 -24.08 13.82
N ILE A 104 -17.85 -23.66 14.98
CA ILE A 104 -16.48 -23.13 15.14
C ILE A 104 -15.60 -23.99 16.07
N THR A 105 -16.15 -25.01 16.72
CA THR A 105 -15.43 -25.87 17.68
C THR A 105 -14.24 -26.61 17.07
N GLU A 106 -14.21 -26.81 15.74
CA GLU A 106 -13.05 -27.40 15.04
C GLU A 106 -11.86 -26.43 14.95
N TYR A 107 -12.10 -25.13 15.12
CA TYR A 107 -11.11 -24.06 14.92
C TYR A 107 -10.60 -23.46 16.24
N THR A 108 -11.38 -23.57 17.33
CA THR A 108 -11.04 -22.99 18.63
C THR A 108 -11.69 -23.74 19.80
N GLU A 109 -10.98 -23.75 20.93
CA GLU A 109 -11.49 -24.21 22.23
C GLU A 109 -12.17 -23.08 23.02
N LYS A 110 -12.13 -21.83 22.51
CA LYS A 110 -12.75 -20.67 23.16
C LYS A 110 -14.27 -20.78 23.11
N THR A 111 -14.92 -20.53 24.25
CA THR A 111 -16.38 -20.62 24.39
C THR A 111 -17.07 -19.25 24.46
N ASP A 112 -16.40 -18.22 24.98
CA ASP A 112 -16.90 -16.84 24.94
C ASP A 112 -16.46 -16.17 23.64
N LEU A 113 -17.29 -16.38 22.62
CA LEU A 113 -17.09 -15.86 21.27
C LEU A 113 -18.10 -14.76 20.98
N ARG A 114 -17.64 -13.75 20.25
CA ARG A 114 -18.41 -12.60 19.77
C ARG A 114 -18.36 -12.53 18.25
N GLU A 115 -19.36 -11.91 17.65
CA GLU A 115 -19.41 -11.70 16.21
C GLU A 115 -19.50 -10.22 15.85
N CYS A 116 -19.05 -9.86 14.64
CA CYS A 116 -19.32 -8.55 14.06
C CYS A 116 -19.40 -8.60 12.53
N ASP A 117 -20.20 -7.69 11.99
CA ASP A 117 -20.42 -7.51 10.56
C ASP A 117 -19.27 -6.77 9.88
N LEU A 118 -19.04 -7.10 8.62
CA LEU A 118 -18.03 -6.46 7.77
C LEU A 118 -18.63 -6.11 6.40
N ASP A 119 -18.02 -5.13 5.73
CA ASP A 119 -18.21 -4.84 4.30
C ASP A 119 -19.68 -4.92 3.83
N TYR A 120 -20.55 -4.10 4.43
CA TYR A 120 -21.93 -4.01 3.97
C TYR A 120 -22.00 -3.59 2.49
N PRO A 121 -22.95 -4.14 1.71
CA PRO A 121 -23.15 -3.70 0.34
C PRO A 121 -23.52 -2.22 0.31
N GLU A 122 -22.81 -1.45 -0.52
CA GLU A 122 -23.05 -0.01 -0.67
C GLU A 122 -24.50 0.28 -1.07
N ASN A 123 -25.06 1.36 -0.55
CA ASN A 123 -26.42 1.84 -0.84
C ASN A 123 -27.53 0.82 -0.52
N THR A 124 -27.33 -0.04 0.48
CA THR A 124 -28.38 -0.93 0.96
C THR A 124 -28.49 -0.91 2.48
N SER A 125 -29.72 -1.02 2.98
CA SER A 125 -30.00 -1.30 4.39
C SER A 125 -29.78 -2.78 4.75
N ARG A 126 -29.33 -3.61 3.81
CA ARG A 126 -29.17 -5.05 3.97
C ARG A 126 -27.80 -5.37 4.54
N ARG A 127 -27.77 -6.20 5.58
CA ARG A 127 -26.54 -6.78 6.12
C ARG A 127 -25.89 -7.68 5.06
N GLY A 128 -24.57 -7.58 4.91
CA GLY A 128 -23.78 -8.50 4.07
C GLY A 128 -23.62 -9.87 4.73
N GLN A 129 -22.91 -10.80 4.07
CA GLN A 129 -22.63 -12.15 4.59
C GLN A 129 -21.32 -12.23 5.41
N LYS A 130 -20.42 -11.26 5.23
CA LYS A 130 -19.07 -11.27 5.81
C LYS A 130 -19.08 -10.94 7.31
N ARG A 131 -18.37 -11.74 8.10
CA ARG A 131 -18.31 -11.59 9.56
C ARG A 131 -16.90 -11.85 10.08
N LEU A 132 -16.56 -11.24 11.21
CA LEU A 132 -15.55 -11.80 12.10
C LEU A 132 -16.25 -12.52 13.25
N VAL A 133 -15.67 -13.64 13.68
CA VAL A 133 -15.93 -14.26 14.98
C VAL A 133 -14.64 -14.18 15.77
N TYR A 134 -14.72 -13.70 17.01
CA TYR A 134 -13.52 -13.46 17.83
C TYR A 134 -13.77 -13.85 19.28
N ALA A 135 -12.72 -14.32 19.97
CA ALA A 135 -12.77 -14.51 21.41
C ALA A 135 -12.98 -13.18 22.11
N ALA A 136 -13.73 -13.13 23.23
CA ALA A 136 -14.01 -11.87 23.93
C ALA A 136 -12.76 -11.09 24.37
N ASP A 137 -11.65 -11.79 24.63
CA ASP A 137 -10.32 -11.23 24.92
C ASP A 137 -9.51 -10.82 23.66
N CYS A 138 -10.12 -10.96 22.49
CA CYS A 138 -9.55 -10.76 21.16
C CYS A 138 -8.21 -11.49 20.95
N SER A 139 -8.03 -12.67 21.57
CA SER A 139 -6.83 -13.50 21.37
C SER A 139 -6.88 -14.25 20.05
N GLU A 140 -8.08 -14.64 19.62
CA GLU A 140 -8.35 -15.40 18.40
C GLU A 140 -9.43 -14.70 17.58
N ILE A 141 -9.22 -14.65 16.26
CA ILE A 141 -10.12 -14.01 15.30
C ILE A 141 -10.23 -14.92 14.09
N PHE A 142 -11.46 -15.12 13.63
CA PHE A 142 -11.83 -15.95 12.50
C PHE A 142 -12.69 -15.12 11.55
N TYR A 143 -12.53 -15.35 10.25
CA TYR A 143 -13.29 -14.70 9.19
C TYR A 143 -14.18 -15.70 8.47
N THR A 144 -15.38 -15.26 8.11
CA THR A 144 -16.28 -15.99 7.22
C THR A 144 -16.89 -15.00 6.22
N ASP A 145 -17.03 -15.40 4.96
CA ASP A 145 -17.79 -14.69 3.91
C ASP A 145 -19.08 -15.39 3.51
N THR A 146 -19.36 -16.56 4.09
CA THR A 146 -20.52 -17.39 3.76
C THR A 146 -21.64 -17.30 4.80
N HIS A 147 -21.61 -16.28 5.67
CA HIS A 147 -22.54 -16.14 6.78
C HIS A 147 -22.57 -17.40 7.67
N TYR A 148 -21.39 -17.85 8.09
CA TYR A 148 -21.15 -19.06 8.88
C TYR A 148 -21.29 -20.39 8.14
N GLY A 149 -21.70 -20.39 6.86
CA GLY A 149 -21.72 -21.53 5.93
C GLY A 149 -22.52 -22.76 6.41
N ASP A 150 -22.84 -23.68 5.50
CA ASP A 150 -23.21 -25.07 5.84
C ASP A 150 -22.27 -25.97 4.99
N ASP A 151 -21.30 -26.63 5.65
CA ASP A 151 -20.32 -27.62 5.18
C ASP A 151 -19.68 -27.48 3.77
N GLY A 152 -18.34 -27.28 3.72
CA GLY A 152 -17.49 -27.38 2.53
C GLY A 152 -16.52 -26.19 2.36
N ASP A 153 -15.20 -26.47 2.29
CA ASP A 153 -14.09 -25.52 2.53
C ASP A 153 -14.19 -24.85 3.93
N PRO A 154 -13.12 -24.33 4.56
CA PRO A 154 -13.22 -23.97 5.97
C PRO A 154 -14.21 -22.80 6.13
N ALA A 155 -15.35 -23.08 6.77
CA ALA A 155 -16.40 -22.09 7.07
C ALA A 155 -15.84 -20.86 7.81
N PHE A 156 -14.70 -21.06 8.47
CA PHE A 156 -13.92 -20.05 9.16
C PHE A 156 -12.45 -20.10 8.74
N VAL A 157 -11.90 -18.95 8.37
CA VAL A 157 -10.47 -18.78 8.13
C VAL A 157 -9.85 -18.02 9.31
N PRO A 158 -8.88 -18.61 10.03
CA PRO A 158 -8.18 -17.89 11.11
C PRO A 158 -7.44 -16.65 10.58
N VAL A 159 -7.65 -15.51 11.23
CA VAL A 159 -7.00 -14.24 10.89
C VAL A 159 -5.92 -13.95 11.91
N LYS A 160 -4.66 -14.26 11.62
CA LYS A 160 -3.56 -14.00 12.57
C LYS A 160 -3.04 -12.58 12.42
N LYS A 161 -2.72 -11.93 13.54
CA LYS A 161 -2.14 -10.56 13.55
C LYS A 161 -0.94 -10.41 12.60
N LYS A 162 -0.05 -11.41 12.56
CA LYS A 162 1.15 -11.43 11.69
C LYS A 162 0.85 -11.49 10.20
N ASP A 163 -0.33 -11.99 9.81
CA ASP A 163 -0.68 -12.18 8.40
C ASP A 163 -1.35 -10.92 7.81
N ILE A 164 -1.80 -9.98 8.65
CA ILE A 164 -2.49 -8.74 8.22
C ILE A 164 -1.59 -7.89 7.31
N ASN A 165 -0.35 -7.65 7.74
CA ASN A 165 0.63 -6.78 7.09
C ASN A 165 1.77 -7.53 6.39
N LYS A 166 1.69 -8.86 6.26
CA LYS A 166 2.75 -9.71 5.71
C LYS A 166 3.30 -9.22 4.36
N THR A 167 2.43 -8.78 3.45
CA THR A 167 2.84 -8.24 2.15
C THR A 167 3.65 -6.96 2.28
N SER A 168 3.20 -6.02 3.12
CA SER A 168 3.93 -4.77 3.40
C SER A 168 5.29 -5.05 4.04
N ASP A 169 5.34 -6.02 4.97
CA ASP A 169 6.56 -6.44 5.65
C ASP A 169 7.58 -7.05 4.66
N ILE A 170 7.11 -7.83 3.67
CA ILE A 170 7.96 -8.34 2.57
C ILE A 170 8.55 -7.21 1.75
N PHE A 171 7.74 -6.24 1.32
CA PHE A 171 8.24 -5.08 0.57
C PHE A 171 9.24 -4.27 1.39
N GLN A 172 8.99 -4.12 2.70
CA GLN A 172 9.88 -3.40 3.60
C GLN A 172 11.22 -4.11 3.74
N ALA A 173 11.22 -5.45 3.87
CA ALA A 173 12.44 -6.24 3.93
C ALA A 173 13.30 -6.06 2.66
N PHE A 174 12.68 -6.13 1.47
CA PHE A 174 13.42 -5.87 0.22
C PHE A 174 13.94 -4.44 0.12
N SER A 175 13.18 -3.45 0.58
CA SER A 175 13.62 -2.05 0.63
C SER A 175 14.85 -1.87 1.54
N ILE A 176 14.84 -2.50 2.72
CA ILE A 176 15.97 -2.46 3.67
C ILE A 176 17.20 -3.14 3.07
N VAL A 177 17.07 -4.35 2.52
CA VAL A 177 18.18 -5.07 1.88
C VAL A 177 18.76 -4.24 0.75
N GLY A 178 17.90 -3.66 -0.10
CA GLY A 178 18.33 -2.79 -1.17
C GLY A 178 19.13 -1.59 -0.65
N ALA A 179 18.62 -0.86 0.35
CA ALA A 179 19.31 0.27 0.97
C ALA A 179 20.68 -0.11 1.55
N VAL A 180 20.79 -1.26 2.21
CA VAL A 180 22.07 -1.81 2.72
C VAL A 180 23.05 -2.06 1.57
N CYS A 181 22.59 -2.73 0.50
CA CYS A 181 23.42 -2.94 -0.69
C CYS A 181 23.89 -1.61 -1.32
N GLY A 182 23.03 -0.60 -1.35
CA GLY A 182 23.38 0.75 -1.79
C GLY A 182 24.48 1.38 -0.93
N GLY A 183 24.36 1.30 0.40
CA GLY A 183 25.38 1.79 1.33
C GLY A 183 26.73 1.08 1.16
N VAL A 184 26.72 -0.26 1.06
CA VAL A 184 27.93 -1.07 0.81
C VAL A 184 28.58 -0.68 -0.51
N TYR A 185 27.79 -0.45 -1.55
CA TYR A 185 28.31 0.00 -2.85
C TYR A 185 29.02 1.36 -2.75
N VAL A 186 28.44 2.33 -2.02
CA VAL A 186 29.07 3.64 -1.81
C VAL A 186 30.40 3.49 -1.06
N ILE A 187 30.43 2.69 0.01
CA ILE A 187 31.67 2.41 0.76
C ILE A 187 32.70 1.76 -0.16
N TYR A 188 32.32 0.77 -0.96
CA TYR A 188 33.21 0.12 -1.90
C TYR A 188 33.82 1.12 -2.92
N VAL A 189 33.01 2.02 -3.48
CA VAL A 189 33.49 3.03 -4.43
C VAL A 189 34.47 4.01 -3.77
N LEU A 190 34.15 4.53 -2.58
CA LEU A 190 34.94 5.57 -1.93
C LEU A 190 36.16 5.02 -1.18
N ALA A 191 36.02 3.90 -0.46
CA ALA A 191 37.07 3.37 0.41
C ALA A 191 37.96 2.33 -0.28
N VAL A 192 37.38 1.49 -1.16
CA VAL A 192 38.14 0.41 -1.83
C VAL A 192 38.68 0.89 -3.17
N ARG A 193 37.84 1.47 -4.02
CA ARG A 193 38.30 2.00 -5.31
C ARG A 193 38.95 3.38 -5.21
N LYS A 194 38.75 4.10 -4.10
CA LYS A 194 39.26 5.46 -3.90
C LYS A 194 38.86 6.41 -5.03
N GLU A 195 37.67 6.21 -5.61
CA GLU A 195 37.15 7.15 -6.61
C GLU A 195 36.87 8.50 -5.92
N PRO A 196 37.21 9.63 -6.56
CA PRO A 196 37.01 10.93 -5.94
C PRO A 196 35.52 11.21 -5.71
N ALA A 197 35.19 11.76 -4.55
CA ALA A 197 33.79 12.01 -4.16
C ALA A 197 33.04 12.91 -5.17
N SER A 198 33.74 13.81 -5.85
CA SER A 198 33.19 14.66 -6.92
C SER A 198 32.58 13.84 -8.06
N ASP A 199 33.19 12.73 -8.42
CA ASP A 199 32.77 11.88 -9.54
C ASP A 199 31.52 11.09 -9.15
N PHE A 200 31.52 10.57 -7.92
CA PHE A 200 30.33 9.94 -7.33
C PHE A 200 29.15 10.92 -7.25
N LEU A 201 29.38 12.14 -6.76
CA LEU A 201 28.33 13.18 -6.67
C LEU A 201 27.79 13.58 -8.04
N ARG A 202 28.66 13.63 -9.07
CA ARG A 202 28.26 13.88 -10.45
C ARG A 202 27.40 12.74 -11.00
N ASP A 203 27.77 11.49 -10.75
CA ASP A 203 26.95 10.33 -11.13
C ASP A 203 25.60 10.34 -10.41
N ALA A 204 25.58 10.61 -9.10
CA ALA A 204 24.35 10.71 -8.30
C ALA A 204 23.41 11.83 -8.81
N LYS A 205 23.96 13.00 -9.11
CA LYS A 205 23.19 14.12 -9.71
C LYS A 205 22.58 13.72 -11.05
N THR A 206 23.35 13.01 -11.87
CA THR A 206 22.89 12.52 -13.18
C THR A 206 21.82 11.45 -13.06
N SER A 207 21.96 10.54 -12.10
CA SER A 207 20.93 9.56 -11.75
C SER A 207 19.65 10.27 -11.33
N CYS A 208 19.71 11.28 -10.46
CA CYS A 208 18.55 12.04 -10.02
C CYS A 208 17.80 12.68 -11.20
N PHE A 209 18.51 13.39 -12.09
CA PHE A 209 17.89 13.94 -13.32
C PHE A 209 17.29 12.85 -14.21
N THR A 210 17.93 11.69 -14.29
CA THR A 210 17.43 10.55 -15.08
C THR A 210 16.13 10.01 -14.49
N VAL A 211 16.06 9.85 -13.16
CA VAL A 211 14.84 9.44 -12.45
C VAL A 211 13.71 10.44 -12.70
N ILE A 212 13.98 11.75 -12.52
CA ILE A 212 12.98 12.79 -12.75
C ILE A 212 12.42 12.73 -14.18
N LYS A 213 13.29 12.57 -15.19
CA LYS A 213 12.85 12.43 -16.58
C LYS A 213 12.00 11.18 -16.80
N ILE A 214 12.44 10.01 -16.31
CA ILE A 214 11.71 8.75 -16.47
C ILE A 214 10.32 8.87 -15.83
N VAL A 215 10.24 9.36 -14.60
CA VAL A 215 8.97 9.54 -13.88
C VAL A 215 8.10 10.57 -14.61
N GLY A 216 8.67 11.70 -15.04
CA GLY A 216 7.96 12.71 -15.80
C GLY A 216 7.34 12.16 -17.09
N TYR A 217 8.09 11.37 -17.86
CA TYR A 217 7.56 10.72 -19.06
C TYR A 217 6.48 9.69 -18.73
N ALA A 218 6.68 8.88 -17.69
CA ALA A 218 5.70 7.89 -17.26
C ALA A 218 4.35 8.51 -16.87
N VAL A 219 4.36 9.74 -16.33
CA VAL A 219 3.14 10.47 -15.96
C VAL A 219 2.55 11.24 -17.16
N LEU A 220 3.37 11.95 -17.92
CA LEU A 220 2.89 12.85 -18.99
C LEU A 220 2.41 12.09 -20.23
N VAL A 221 3.06 10.99 -20.61
CA VAL A 221 2.73 10.27 -21.85
C VAL A 221 1.29 9.71 -21.82
N PRO A 222 0.83 9.02 -20.76
CA PRO A 222 -0.56 8.57 -20.69
C PRO A 222 -1.57 9.73 -20.76
N ILE A 223 -1.29 10.87 -20.11
CA ILE A 223 -2.17 12.06 -20.13
C ILE A 223 -2.31 12.59 -21.56
N VAL A 224 -1.19 12.71 -22.29
CA VAL A 224 -1.19 13.16 -23.68
C VAL A 224 -1.97 12.19 -24.58
N ILE A 225 -1.78 10.88 -24.40
CA ILE A 225 -2.53 9.85 -25.15
C ILE A 225 -4.04 10.00 -24.93
N VAL A 226 -4.48 10.14 -23.67
CA VAL A 226 -5.90 10.33 -23.33
C VAL A 226 -6.45 11.61 -23.97
N TYR A 227 -5.72 12.73 -23.87
CA TYR A 227 -6.11 13.98 -24.51
C TYR A 227 -6.30 13.84 -26.02
N LEU A 228 -5.37 13.16 -26.71
CA LEU A 228 -5.46 12.93 -28.15
C LEU A 228 -6.67 12.06 -28.52
N LEU A 229 -6.98 11.04 -27.73
CA LEU A 229 -8.16 10.20 -27.92
C LEU A 229 -9.46 10.99 -27.76
N ILE A 230 -9.58 11.80 -26.70
CA ILE A 230 -10.76 12.65 -26.45
C ILE A 230 -10.91 13.68 -27.57
N SER A 231 -9.83 14.34 -27.98
CA SER A 231 -9.83 15.33 -29.07
C SER A 231 -10.28 14.71 -30.40
N SER A 232 -9.85 13.47 -30.69
CA SER A 232 -10.27 12.71 -31.87
C SER A 232 -11.76 12.38 -31.82
N LEU A 233 -12.28 11.97 -30.66
CA LEU A 233 -13.69 11.65 -30.46
C LEU A 233 -14.59 12.88 -30.68
N PHE A 234 -14.24 14.02 -30.09
CA PHE A 234 -14.97 15.29 -30.26
C PHE A 234 -15.01 15.75 -31.72
N LYS A 235 -13.90 15.59 -32.46
CA LYS A 235 -13.86 15.90 -33.90
C LYS A 235 -14.79 15.01 -34.72
N ARG A 236 -15.01 13.75 -34.32
CA ARG A 236 -15.95 12.83 -34.97
C ARG A 236 -17.40 13.19 -34.65
N LEU A 237 -17.71 13.50 -33.40
CA LEU A 237 -19.06 13.93 -32.98
C LEU A 237 -19.50 15.24 -33.63
N LYS A 238 -18.58 16.18 -33.89
CA LYS A 238 -18.91 17.43 -34.61
C LYS A 238 -19.16 17.22 -36.11
N ARG A 239 -18.85 16.04 -36.66
CA ARG A 239 -19.05 15.68 -38.07
C ARG A 239 -20.31 14.83 -38.31
N SER A 240 -20.93 14.29 -37.26
CA SER A 240 -22.23 13.59 -37.28
C SER A 240 -23.36 14.56 -36.98
#